data_AF-A0A8C4EWH3-F1
#
_entry.id   AF-A0A8C4EWH3-F1
#
_cell.length_a   1.000
_cell.length_b   1.000
_cell.length_c   1.000
_cell.angle_alpha   90.00
_cell.angle_beta   90.00
_cell.angle_gamma   90.00
#
_symmetry.space_group_name_H-M   'P 1'
#
loop_
_entity.id
_entity.type
_entity.pdbx_description
1 polymer ?
#
loop_
_entity_poly.entity_id
_entity_poly.type
_entity_poly.pdbx_seq_one_letter_code
_entity_poly.pdbx_strand_id
1 'polypeptide(L)'
;MELDKGLRSGKLGEQCEAVVLFPKLFQKYPFPILINSAFLKLADIFRLGNNFLRLCVLKVTQQSEKHLEKILNVDEFVKRVFSVIHSNDPVARAITLRMLGSLASIIPERKNAHHSIRQSLDSHDNVEVEAAIFAAASFSAQSKDFAAGICNKVSEMIQGLDTPVELKLKLIPMLQHMHHEASLASSSRELLQHLVNSYPSTPMVIVSLHTFTQLAASSLIDIPKQLQLLLQYLKDDPRKAVKRLAISDLKLLAKKAPHLWIRENTQTLCECALTSPYNSLKLGMLAVLSTLSGTITQKYPKPGLRLCYLIPK
;
A
#
# COMPACT_ATOMS: atom_id res chain seq x y z
N MET A 1 -29.69 -15.06 -15.49
CA MET A 1 -30.67 -14.59 -16.50
C MET A 1 -31.22 -13.21 -16.11
N GLU A 2 -31.59 -12.99 -14.84
CA GLU A 2 -32.08 -11.69 -14.36
C GLU A 2 -31.05 -10.56 -14.39
N LEU A 3 -29.81 -10.80 -13.94
CA LEU A 3 -28.73 -9.82 -14.03
C LEU A 3 -28.48 -9.35 -15.47
N ASP A 4 -28.57 -10.26 -16.44
CA ASP A 4 -28.37 -9.94 -17.85
C ASP A 4 -29.48 -9.02 -18.39
N LYS A 5 -30.72 -9.17 -17.89
CA LYS A 5 -31.83 -8.26 -18.22
C LYS A 5 -31.59 -6.87 -17.64
N GLY A 6 -31.19 -6.79 -16.37
CA GLY A 6 -30.88 -5.50 -15.72
C GLY A 6 -29.75 -4.74 -16.42
N LEU A 7 -28.70 -5.44 -16.85
CA LEU A 7 -27.59 -4.83 -17.61
C LEU A 7 -28.00 -4.28 -18.98
N ARG A 8 -28.96 -4.92 -19.65
CA ARG A 8 -29.48 -4.48 -20.96
C ARG A 8 -30.58 -3.42 -20.84
N SER A 9 -30.98 -3.05 -19.64
CA SER A 9 -31.97 -1.99 -19.42
C SER A 9 -31.44 -0.66 -19.96
N GLY A 10 -32.34 0.16 -20.53
CA GLY A 10 -32.03 1.55 -20.87
C GLY A 10 -31.97 2.46 -19.64
N LYS A 11 -32.36 1.98 -18.45
CA LYS A 11 -32.35 2.77 -17.22
C LYS A 11 -31.04 2.58 -16.46
N LEU A 12 -30.34 3.68 -16.24
CA LEU A 12 -29.08 3.70 -15.49
C LEU A 12 -29.19 3.06 -14.10
N GLY A 13 -30.30 3.31 -13.39
CA GLY A 13 -30.54 2.73 -12.06
C GLY A 13 -30.57 1.19 -12.07
N GLU A 14 -31.29 0.59 -13.02
CA GLU A 14 -31.39 -0.87 -13.17
C GLU A 14 -30.04 -1.50 -13.58
N GLN A 15 -29.27 -0.81 -14.43
CA GLN A 15 -27.92 -1.25 -14.79
C GLN A 15 -26.98 -1.22 -13.58
N CYS A 16 -27.03 -0.16 -12.79
CA CYS A 16 -26.19 -0.02 -11.59
C CYS A 16 -26.55 -1.06 -10.53
N GLU A 17 -27.84 -1.27 -10.28
CA GLU A 17 -28.33 -2.32 -9.38
C GLU A 17 -27.83 -3.70 -9.82
N ALA A 18 -27.93 -4.01 -11.12
CA ALA A 18 -27.39 -5.25 -11.65
C ALA A 18 -25.87 -5.38 -11.46
N VAL A 19 -25.09 -4.31 -11.70
CA VAL A 19 -23.63 -4.31 -11.49
C VAL A 19 -23.28 -4.61 -10.03
N VAL A 20 -23.91 -3.96 -9.06
CA VAL A 20 -23.55 -4.11 -7.63
C VAL A 20 -23.93 -5.48 -7.03
N LEU A 21 -24.70 -6.29 -7.75
CA LEU A 21 -25.06 -7.65 -7.33
C LEU A 21 -24.02 -8.71 -7.73
N PHE A 22 -23.07 -8.41 -8.63
CA PHE A 22 -22.02 -9.35 -9.04
C PHE A 22 -21.14 -9.87 -7.90
N PRO A 23 -20.72 -9.07 -6.90
CA PRO A 23 -19.96 -9.60 -5.77
C PRO A 23 -20.69 -10.72 -5.02
N LYS A 24 -22.02 -10.58 -4.80
CA LYS A 24 -22.84 -11.63 -4.18
C LYS A 24 -22.91 -12.88 -5.07
N LEU A 25 -23.00 -12.70 -6.38
CA LEU A 25 -22.97 -13.81 -7.35
C LEU A 25 -21.65 -14.58 -7.27
N PHE A 26 -20.51 -13.88 -7.22
CA PHE A 26 -19.18 -14.51 -7.13
C PHE A 26 -18.97 -15.27 -5.83
N GLN A 27 -19.50 -14.75 -4.71
CA GLN A 27 -19.46 -15.44 -3.43
C GLN A 27 -20.31 -16.72 -3.45
N LYS A 28 -21.50 -16.67 -4.05
CA LYS A 28 -22.41 -17.82 -4.11
C LYS A 28 -21.93 -18.90 -5.09
N TYR A 29 -21.32 -18.49 -6.20
CA TYR A 29 -20.91 -19.40 -7.28
C TYR A 29 -19.48 -19.07 -7.75
N PRO A 30 -18.45 -19.50 -7.02
CA PRO A 30 -17.06 -19.12 -7.27
C PRO A 30 -16.41 -19.93 -8.42
N PHE A 31 -17.19 -20.31 -9.44
CA PHE A 31 -16.77 -21.14 -10.56
C PHE A 31 -16.05 -20.29 -11.64
N PRO A 32 -14.86 -20.70 -12.13
CA PRO A 32 -14.08 -19.92 -13.09
C PRO A 32 -14.84 -19.54 -14.38
N ILE A 33 -15.65 -20.45 -14.94
CA ILE A 33 -16.42 -20.18 -16.17
C ILE A 33 -17.41 -19.04 -15.95
N LEU A 34 -18.13 -19.04 -14.81
CA LEU A 34 -19.08 -18.00 -14.46
C LEU A 34 -18.37 -16.67 -14.20
N ILE A 35 -17.29 -16.71 -13.41
CA ILE A 35 -16.50 -15.52 -13.07
C ILE A 35 -15.93 -14.89 -14.35
N ASN A 36 -15.33 -15.67 -15.24
CA ASN A 36 -14.83 -15.22 -16.52
C ASN A 36 -15.93 -14.55 -17.35
N SER A 37 -17.07 -15.22 -17.53
CA SER A 37 -18.20 -14.66 -18.29
C SER A 37 -18.70 -13.35 -17.71
N ALA A 38 -18.82 -13.27 -16.39
CA ALA A 38 -19.25 -12.09 -15.68
C ALA A 38 -18.27 -10.91 -15.82
N PHE A 39 -16.96 -11.15 -15.65
CA PHE A 39 -15.96 -10.10 -15.83
C PHE A 39 -15.91 -9.60 -17.28
N LEU A 40 -16.06 -10.48 -18.27
CA LEU A 40 -16.16 -10.05 -19.68
C LEU A 40 -17.36 -9.12 -19.92
N LYS A 41 -18.52 -9.41 -19.31
CA LYS A 41 -19.70 -8.52 -19.35
C LYS A 41 -19.45 -7.20 -18.62
N LEU A 42 -18.82 -7.25 -17.44
CA LEU A 42 -18.44 -6.04 -16.70
C LEU A 42 -17.48 -5.17 -17.51
N ALA A 43 -16.55 -5.76 -18.26
CA ALA A 43 -15.67 -5.01 -19.15
C ALA A 43 -16.41 -4.37 -20.34
N ASP A 44 -17.44 -5.02 -20.88
CA ASP A 44 -18.29 -4.40 -21.91
C ASP A 44 -19.05 -3.19 -21.36
N ILE A 45 -19.59 -3.29 -20.14
CA ILE A 45 -20.22 -2.16 -19.44
C ILE A 45 -19.21 -1.05 -19.15
N PHE A 46 -18.00 -1.41 -18.71
CA PHE A 46 -16.94 -0.44 -18.45
C PHE A 46 -16.56 0.34 -19.72
N ARG A 47 -16.45 -0.36 -20.84
CA ARG A 47 -16.10 0.24 -22.14
C ARG A 47 -17.17 1.22 -22.61
N LEU A 48 -18.44 0.79 -22.64
CA LEU A 48 -19.54 1.54 -23.26
C LEU A 48 -20.31 2.47 -22.31
N GLY A 49 -20.21 2.24 -21.01
CA GLY A 49 -20.99 2.96 -19.99
C GLY A 49 -20.49 4.38 -19.72
N ASN A 50 -21.26 5.14 -18.95
CA ASN A 50 -20.83 6.43 -18.43
C ASN A 50 -19.87 6.26 -17.23
N ASN A 51 -19.30 7.36 -16.73
CA ASN A 51 -18.34 7.31 -15.61
C ASN A 51 -18.92 6.71 -14.33
N PHE A 52 -20.22 6.85 -14.10
CA PHE A 52 -20.86 6.26 -12.93
C PHE A 52 -20.85 4.72 -13.01
N LEU A 53 -21.23 4.15 -14.16
CA LEU A 53 -21.15 2.70 -14.39
C LEU A 53 -19.70 2.19 -14.32
N ARG A 54 -18.74 2.92 -14.89
CA ARG A 54 -17.31 2.58 -14.80
C ARG A 54 -16.85 2.52 -13.35
N LEU A 55 -17.29 3.48 -12.53
CA LEU A 55 -17.00 3.50 -11.10
C LEU A 55 -17.66 2.32 -10.37
N CYS A 56 -18.92 1.98 -10.67
CA CYS A 56 -19.56 0.79 -10.10
C CYS A 56 -18.80 -0.49 -10.45
N VAL A 57 -18.39 -0.66 -11.71
CA VAL A 57 -17.60 -1.81 -12.15
C VAL A 57 -16.24 -1.85 -11.44
N LEU A 58 -15.54 -0.71 -11.31
CA LEU A 58 -14.31 -0.60 -10.52
C LEU A 58 -14.52 -1.08 -9.07
N LYS A 59 -15.59 -0.64 -8.41
CA LYS A 59 -15.89 -1.06 -7.03
C LYS A 59 -16.17 -2.55 -6.92
N VAL A 60 -16.88 -3.12 -7.88
CA VAL A 60 -17.12 -4.57 -7.95
C VAL A 60 -15.81 -5.34 -8.13
N THR A 61 -14.92 -4.89 -9.01
CA THR A 61 -13.60 -5.49 -9.23
C THR A 61 -12.79 -5.47 -7.93
N GLN A 62 -12.70 -4.32 -7.26
CA GLN A 62 -11.97 -4.16 -5.99
C GLN A 62 -12.55 -5.04 -4.87
N GLN A 63 -13.87 -5.11 -4.75
CA GLN A 63 -14.52 -5.97 -3.75
C GLN A 63 -14.32 -7.47 -4.04
N SER A 64 -14.03 -7.83 -5.28
CA SER A 64 -13.95 -9.20 -5.77
C SER A 64 -12.51 -9.63 -6.08
N GLU A 65 -11.51 -8.97 -5.49
CA GLU A 65 -10.08 -9.19 -5.73
C GLU A 65 -9.68 -10.68 -5.71
N LYS A 66 -10.16 -11.43 -4.70
CA LYS A 66 -9.91 -12.88 -4.53
C LYS A 66 -10.40 -13.77 -5.68
N HIS A 67 -11.17 -13.21 -6.62
CA HIS A 67 -11.71 -13.91 -7.78
C HIS A 67 -11.02 -13.53 -9.08
N LEU A 68 -10.12 -12.53 -9.09
CA LEU A 68 -9.49 -12.04 -10.31
C LEU A 68 -8.62 -13.09 -11.01
N GLU A 69 -7.91 -13.93 -10.24
CA GLU A 69 -7.11 -15.03 -10.78
C GLU A 69 -7.94 -16.08 -11.54
N LYS A 70 -9.27 -16.07 -11.38
CA LYS A 70 -10.19 -17.00 -12.06
C LYS A 70 -10.68 -16.48 -13.41
N ILE A 71 -10.23 -15.30 -13.85
CA ILE A 71 -10.52 -14.77 -15.18
C ILE A 71 -9.67 -15.55 -16.18
N LEU A 72 -10.32 -16.26 -17.10
CA LEU A 72 -9.64 -17.09 -18.10
C LEU A 72 -9.17 -16.25 -19.30
N ASN A 73 -10.02 -15.32 -19.77
CA ASN A 73 -9.76 -14.48 -20.93
C ASN A 73 -9.24 -13.09 -20.52
N VAL A 74 -8.10 -13.06 -19.83
CA VAL A 74 -7.50 -11.83 -19.28
C VAL A 74 -7.22 -10.80 -20.38
N ASP A 75 -6.67 -11.22 -21.53
CA ASP A 75 -6.34 -10.34 -22.65
C ASP A 75 -7.55 -9.57 -23.18
N GLU A 76 -8.66 -10.26 -23.39
CA GLU A 76 -9.89 -9.65 -23.91
C GLU A 76 -10.54 -8.73 -22.88
N PHE A 77 -10.54 -9.14 -21.60
CA PHE A 77 -11.00 -8.30 -20.50
C PHE A 77 -10.21 -6.99 -20.42
N VAL A 78 -8.88 -7.08 -20.42
CA VAL A 78 -7.98 -5.93 -20.32
C VAL A 78 -8.08 -5.05 -21.56
N LYS A 79 -8.17 -5.61 -22.76
CA LYS A 79 -8.35 -4.84 -24.01
C LYS A 79 -9.58 -3.94 -23.95
N ARG A 80 -10.71 -4.44 -23.44
CA ARG A 80 -11.96 -3.67 -23.29
C ARG A 80 -11.80 -2.55 -22.27
N VAL A 81 -11.23 -2.84 -21.10
CA VAL A 81 -10.96 -1.83 -20.07
C VAL A 81 -10.00 -0.75 -20.59
N PHE A 82 -8.90 -1.17 -21.21
CA PHE A 82 -7.83 -0.30 -21.67
C PHE A 82 -8.30 0.63 -22.79
N SER A 83 -9.30 0.25 -23.60
CA SER A 83 -9.83 1.14 -24.65
C SER A 83 -10.33 2.50 -24.15
N VAL A 84 -10.66 2.63 -22.86
CA VAL A 84 -11.15 3.87 -22.23
C VAL A 84 -10.00 4.81 -21.85
N ILE A 85 -8.75 4.34 -21.77
CA ILE A 85 -7.59 5.16 -21.35
C ILE A 85 -7.30 6.31 -22.33
N HIS A 86 -7.70 6.17 -23.60
CA HIS A 86 -7.52 7.18 -24.63
C HIS A 86 -8.66 8.21 -24.70
N SER A 87 -9.55 8.23 -23.70
CA SER A 87 -10.61 9.23 -23.60
C SER A 87 -10.06 10.63 -23.36
N ASN A 88 -10.75 11.65 -23.87
CA ASN A 88 -10.47 13.05 -23.55
C ASN A 88 -10.96 13.45 -22.14
N ASP A 89 -11.77 12.61 -21.49
CA ASP A 89 -12.30 12.85 -20.16
C ASP A 89 -11.33 12.34 -19.06
N PRO A 90 -10.74 13.24 -18.25
CA PRO A 90 -9.79 12.85 -17.21
C PRO A 90 -10.39 11.98 -16.11
N VAL A 91 -11.70 12.08 -15.85
CA VAL A 91 -12.37 11.21 -14.88
C VAL A 91 -12.47 9.78 -15.41
N ALA A 92 -12.76 9.62 -16.70
CA ALA A 92 -12.76 8.31 -17.35
C ALA A 92 -11.36 7.67 -17.34
N ARG A 93 -10.31 8.46 -17.64
CA ARG A 93 -8.91 8.00 -17.57
C ARG A 93 -8.51 7.64 -16.13
N ALA A 94 -8.87 8.46 -15.15
CA ALA A 94 -8.61 8.19 -13.74
C ALA A 94 -9.28 6.89 -13.25
N ILE A 95 -10.55 6.66 -13.60
CA ILE A 95 -11.23 5.40 -13.26
C ILE A 95 -10.54 4.21 -13.93
N THR A 96 -10.08 4.38 -15.18
CA THR A 96 -9.35 3.35 -15.93
C THR A 96 -8.00 3.04 -15.28
N LEU A 97 -7.22 4.03 -14.86
CA LEU A 97 -5.97 3.82 -14.12
C LEU A 97 -6.20 3.08 -12.80
N ARG A 98 -7.24 3.45 -12.04
CA ARG A 98 -7.62 2.72 -10.82
C ARG A 98 -8.05 1.28 -11.11
N MET A 99 -8.73 1.04 -12.24
CA MET A 99 -9.05 -0.31 -12.69
C MET A 99 -7.77 -1.09 -12.99
N LEU A 100 -6.85 -0.54 -13.78
CA LEU A 100 -5.57 -1.18 -14.09
C LEU A 100 -4.77 -1.51 -12.83
N GLY A 101 -4.67 -0.56 -11.89
CA GLY A 101 -4.01 -0.79 -10.60
C GLY A 101 -4.64 -1.95 -9.80
N SER A 102 -5.97 -2.05 -9.81
CA SER A 102 -6.70 -3.15 -9.15
C SER A 102 -6.50 -4.51 -9.83
N LEU A 103 -5.97 -4.52 -11.06
CA LEU A 103 -5.66 -5.73 -11.83
C LEU A 103 -4.15 -6.07 -11.82
N ALA A 104 -3.31 -5.29 -11.13
CA ALA A 104 -1.86 -5.45 -11.15
C ALA A 104 -1.38 -6.87 -10.80
N SER A 105 -2.13 -7.61 -9.97
CA SER A 105 -1.82 -9.00 -9.60
C SER A 105 -1.97 -10.00 -10.76
N ILE A 106 -2.85 -9.74 -11.74
CA ILE A 106 -3.09 -10.64 -12.87
C ILE A 106 -2.46 -10.16 -14.18
N ILE A 107 -1.98 -8.91 -14.23
CA ILE A 107 -1.32 -8.33 -15.40
C ILE A 107 -0.02 -7.57 -15.07
N PRO A 108 0.87 -8.09 -14.22
CA PRO A 108 2.03 -7.35 -13.74
C PRO A 108 2.95 -6.87 -14.86
N GLU A 109 3.03 -7.58 -16.00
CA GLU A 109 3.97 -7.31 -17.09
C GLU A 109 3.36 -6.67 -18.35
N ARG A 110 2.14 -6.13 -18.27
CA ARG A 110 1.53 -5.44 -19.42
C ARG A 110 2.21 -4.09 -19.69
N LYS A 111 3.12 -4.08 -20.65
CA LYS A 111 3.90 -2.87 -21.02
C LYS A 111 3.03 -1.66 -21.44
N ASN A 112 1.89 -1.90 -22.10
CA ASN A 112 0.96 -0.81 -22.45
C ASN A 112 0.36 -0.13 -21.20
N ALA A 113 0.05 -0.92 -20.15
CA ALA A 113 -0.39 -0.38 -18.87
C ALA A 113 0.73 0.39 -18.19
N HIS A 114 1.95 -0.17 -18.17
CA HIS A 114 3.14 0.51 -17.62
C HIS A 114 3.36 1.88 -18.27
N HIS A 115 3.34 1.93 -19.60
CA HIS A 115 3.53 3.17 -20.35
C HIS A 115 2.44 4.20 -20.04
N SER A 116 1.18 3.78 -20.04
CA SER A 116 0.04 4.66 -19.77
C SER A 116 0.08 5.23 -18.35
N ILE A 117 0.44 4.41 -17.36
CA ILE A 117 0.59 4.85 -15.97
C ILE A 117 1.71 5.89 -15.86
N ARG A 118 2.88 5.61 -16.47
CA ARG A 118 4.00 6.56 -16.46
C ARG A 118 3.63 7.90 -17.10
N GLN A 119 2.96 7.86 -18.25
CA GLN A 119 2.51 9.06 -18.95
C GLN A 119 1.46 9.84 -18.13
N SER A 120 0.54 9.15 -17.46
CA SER A 120 -0.54 9.78 -16.69
C SER A 120 -0.06 10.46 -15.41
N LEU A 121 1.16 10.15 -14.92
CA LEU A 121 1.79 10.90 -13.83
C LEU A 121 2.16 12.34 -14.22
N ASP A 122 2.30 12.61 -15.53
CA ASP A 122 2.57 13.94 -16.10
C ASP A 122 1.29 14.67 -16.54
N SER A 123 0.12 14.17 -16.15
CA SER A 123 -1.16 14.82 -16.45
C SER A 123 -1.30 16.16 -15.72
N HIS A 124 -2.01 17.09 -16.34
CA HIS A 124 -2.39 18.36 -15.72
C HIS A 124 -3.64 18.23 -14.83
N ASP A 125 -4.34 17.09 -14.92
CA ASP A 125 -5.55 16.81 -14.16
C ASP A 125 -5.22 16.06 -12.87
N ASN A 126 -5.41 16.72 -11.72
CA ASN A 126 -5.10 16.14 -10.40
C ASN A 126 -5.80 14.78 -10.14
N VAL A 127 -7.05 14.61 -10.59
CA VAL A 127 -7.79 13.35 -10.42
C VAL A 127 -7.13 12.19 -11.15
N GLU A 128 -6.52 12.45 -12.31
CA GLU A 128 -5.81 11.48 -13.11
C GLU A 128 -4.44 11.17 -12.51
N VAL A 129 -3.68 12.20 -12.09
CA VAL A 129 -2.39 12.02 -11.41
C VAL A 129 -2.55 11.17 -10.15
N GLU A 130 -3.57 11.42 -9.33
CA GLU A 130 -3.84 10.61 -8.15
C GLU A 130 -4.18 9.15 -8.47
N ALA A 131 -4.91 8.92 -9.55
CA ALA A 131 -5.20 7.58 -10.02
C ALA A 131 -3.96 6.88 -10.59
N ALA A 132 -3.08 7.63 -11.25
CA ALA A 132 -1.79 7.15 -11.75
C ALA A 132 -0.86 6.77 -10.58
N ILE A 133 -0.80 7.56 -9.51
CA ILE A 133 -0.05 7.24 -8.29
C ILE A 133 -0.55 5.92 -7.68
N PHE A 134 -1.87 5.76 -7.55
CA PHE A 134 -2.47 4.50 -7.08
C PHE A 134 -2.06 3.32 -7.96
N ALA A 135 -2.21 3.44 -9.28
CA ALA A 135 -1.88 2.37 -10.22
C ALA A 135 -0.38 2.04 -10.19
N ALA A 136 0.48 3.07 -10.16
CA ALA A 136 1.91 2.89 -10.09
C ALA A 136 2.32 2.16 -8.80
N ALA A 137 1.75 2.51 -7.65
CA ALA A 137 1.98 1.79 -6.40
C ALA A 137 1.60 0.31 -6.52
N SER A 138 0.40 0.02 -7.05
CA SER A 138 -0.09 -1.35 -7.24
C SER A 138 0.80 -2.17 -8.18
N PHE A 139 1.27 -1.59 -9.29
CA PHE A 139 2.17 -2.28 -10.22
C PHE A 139 3.57 -2.44 -9.64
N SER A 140 4.12 -1.44 -8.93
CA SER A 140 5.43 -1.57 -8.28
C SER A 140 5.44 -2.66 -7.21
N ALA A 141 4.30 -2.94 -6.57
CA ALA A 141 4.18 -4.03 -5.62
C ALA A 141 4.32 -5.43 -6.26
N GLN A 142 4.02 -5.57 -7.56
CA GLN A 142 3.95 -6.86 -8.26
C GLN A 142 5.06 -7.05 -9.31
N SER A 143 5.45 -5.98 -10.00
CA SER A 143 6.40 -6.02 -11.11
C SER A 143 7.71 -5.32 -10.73
N LYS A 144 8.78 -6.13 -10.69
CA LYS A 144 10.15 -5.66 -10.49
C LYS A 144 10.59 -4.68 -11.58
N ASP A 145 10.34 -5.02 -12.85
CA ASP A 145 10.68 -4.20 -14.01
C ASP A 145 10.00 -2.83 -13.93
N PHE A 146 8.71 -2.82 -13.58
CA PHE A 146 7.97 -1.58 -13.42
C PHE A 146 8.50 -0.74 -12.25
N ALA A 147 8.77 -1.35 -11.10
CA ALA A 147 9.32 -0.67 -9.94
C ALA A 147 10.66 0.00 -10.27
N ALA A 148 11.59 -0.72 -10.89
CA ALA A 148 12.87 -0.18 -11.33
C ALA A 148 12.69 0.96 -12.35
N GLY A 149 11.79 0.78 -13.32
CA GLY A 149 11.53 1.78 -14.35
C GLY A 149 10.90 3.07 -13.81
N ILE A 150 10.00 2.99 -12.82
CA ILE A 150 9.23 4.14 -12.33
C ILE A 150 9.93 4.90 -11.18
N CYS A 151 10.87 4.27 -10.48
CA CYS A 151 11.48 4.83 -9.27
C CYS A 151 12.14 6.20 -9.48
N ASN A 152 12.87 6.40 -10.57
CA ASN A 152 13.50 7.69 -10.86
C ASN A 152 12.45 8.80 -11.05
N LYS A 153 11.37 8.51 -11.79
CA LYS A 153 10.28 9.46 -12.02
C LYS A 153 9.60 9.86 -10.71
N VAL A 154 9.30 8.88 -9.84
CA VAL A 154 8.69 9.13 -8.53
C VAL A 154 9.64 9.96 -7.65
N SER A 155 10.93 9.63 -7.66
CA SER A 155 11.95 10.37 -6.92
C SER A 155 12.05 11.83 -7.38
N GLU A 156 12.03 12.08 -8.69
CA GLU A 156 12.00 13.42 -9.29
C GLU A 156 10.75 14.20 -8.85
N MET A 157 9.57 13.59 -8.94
CA MET A 157 8.32 14.23 -8.53
C MET A 157 8.31 14.57 -7.04
N ILE A 158 8.83 13.71 -6.16
CA ILE A 158 8.92 13.98 -4.72
C ILE A 158 9.88 15.15 -4.43
N GLN A 159 11.01 15.21 -5.12
CA GLN A 159 12.02 16.24 -4.92
C GLN A 159 11.66 17.56 -5.60
N GLY A 160 10.85 17.52 -6.67
CA GLY A 160 10.39 18.69 -7.42
C GLY A 160 9.69 19.71 -6.53
N LEU A 161 10.03 20.99 -6.74
CA LEU A 161 9.44 22.10 -5.99
C LEU A 161 8.01 22.39 -6.44
N ASP A 162 7.70 22.10 -7.70
CA ASP A 162 6.37 22.32 -8.29
C ASP A 162 5.32 21.29 -7.83
N THR A 163 5.75 20.18 -7.23
CA THR A 163 4.84 19.14 -6.73
C THR A 163 4.24 19.58 -5.39
N PRO A 164 2.90 19.75 -5.28
CA PRO A 164 2.24 20.08 -4.03
C PRO A 164 2.51 19.06 -2.93
N VAL A 165 2.53 19.52 -1.68
CA VAL A 165 2.81 18.67 -0.52
C VAL A 165 1.81 17.51 -0.41
N GLU A 166 0.54 17.71 -0.74
CA GLU A 166 -0.45 16.61 -0.72
C GLU A 166 -0.10 15.49 -1.69
N LEU A 167 0.44 15.81 -2.87
CA LEU A 167 0.88 14.82 -3.84
C LEU A 167 2.17 14.13 -3.39
N LYS A 168 3.13 14.87 -2.80
CA LYS A 168 4.34 14.26 -2.20
C LYS A 168 3.98 13.21 -1.16
N LEU A 169 3.03 13.52 -0.27
CA LEU A 169 2.54 12.57 0.74
C LEU A 169 1.91 11.31 0.14
N LYS A 170 1.36 11.37 -1.08
CA LYS A 170 0.81 10.21 -1.80
C LYS A 170 1.88 9.42 -2.58
N LEU A 171 2.93 10.10 -3.06
CA LEU A 171 4.04 9.49 -3.79
C LEU A 171 5.01 8.74 -2.88
N ILE A 172 5.35 9.31 -1.71
CA ILE A 172 6.35 8.72 -0.80
C ILE A 172 6.05 7.25 -0.48
N PRO A 173 4.82 6.83 -0.11
CA PRO A 173 4.50 5.43 0.15
C PRO A 173 4.86 4.45 -0.96
N MET A 174 4.93 4.89 -2.23
CA MET A 174 5.33 4.01 -3.34
C MET A 174 6.74 3.43 -3.15
N LEU A 175 7.63 4.17 -2.46
CA LEU A 175 9.00 3.74 -2.21
C LEU A 175 9.07 2.47 -1.34
N GLN A 176 8.00 2.09 -0.63
CA GLN A 176 7.96 0.81 0.11
C GLN A 176 8.07 -0.42 -0.81
N HIS A 177 7.68 -0.27 -2.08
CA HIS A 177 7.70 -1.34 -3.08
C HIS A 177 9.05 -1.47 -3.80
N MET A 178 10.04 -0.66 -3.43
CA MET A 178 11.38 -0.63 -4.02
C MET A 178 12.34 -1.66 -3.37
N HIS A 179 11.81 -2.82 -2.97
CA HIS A 179 12.54 -3.88 -2.27
C HIS A 179 13.01 -5.03 -3.19
N HIS A 180 12.74 -4.96 -4.49
CA HIS A 180 13.05 -6.05 -5.44
C HIS A 180 14.55 -6.21 -5.75
N GLU A 181 15.35 -5.16 -5.56
CA GLU A 181 16.81 -5.16 -5.74
C GLU A 181 17.51 -4.33 -4.67
N ALA A 182 18.75 -4.70 -4.33
CA ALA A 182 19.52 -4.02 -3.31
C ALA A 182 19.85 -2.55 -3.68
N SER A 183 20.19 -2.29 -4.94
CA SER A 183 20.46 -0.94 -5.47
C SER A 183 19.23 -0.03 -5.39
N LEU A 184 18.07 -0.58 -5.78
CA LEU A 184 16.78 0.11 -5.76
C LEU A 184 16.33 0.41 -4.31
N ALA A 185 16.54 -0.54 -3.39
CA ALA A 185 16.28 -0.34 -1.97
C ALA A 185 17.21 0.70 -1.35
N SER A 186 18.51 0.68 -1.71
CA SER A 186 19.50 1.64 -1.21
C SER A 186 19.18 3.08 -1.62
N SER A 187 18.92 3.31 -2.92
CA SER A 187 18.57 4.64 -3.44
C SER A 187 17.26 5.18 -2.83
N SER A 188 16.24 4.32 -2.69
CA SER A 188 14.98 4.70 -2.03
C SER A 188 15.18 5.04 -0.55
N ARG A 189 16.07 4.32 0.13
CA ARG A 189 16.46 4.59 1.52
C ARG A 189 17.19 5.92 1.67
N GLU A 190 18.12 6.23 0.78
CA GLU A 190 18.82 7.52 0.77
C GLU A 190 17.85 8.68 0.58
N LEU A 191 16.91 8.55 -0.36
CA LEU A 191 15.85 9.54 -0.56
C LEU A 191 14.99 9.71 0.70
N LEU A 192 14.51 8.61 1.29
CA LEU A 192 13.69 8.67 2.51
C LEU A 192 14.43 9.32 3.68
N GLN A 193 15.73 9.03 3.83
CA GLN A 193 16.58 9.68 4.83
C GLN A 193 16.70 11.19 4.58
N HIS A 194 16.92 11.59 3.32
CA HIS A 194 16.95 13.00 2.94
C HIS A 194 15.62 13.70 3.23
N LEU A 195 14.48 13.06 2.96
CA LEU A 195 13.15 13.64 3.20
C LEU A 195 12.89 13.86 4.69
N VAL A 196 13.23 12.89 5.52
CA VAL A 196 13.08 12.99 6.97
C VAL A 196 13.92 14.15 7.55
N ASN A 197 15.11 14.39 6.99
CA ASN A 197 16.00 15.47 7.43
C ASN A 197 15.59 16.84 6.89
N SER A 198 15.06 16.91 5.67
CA SER A 198 14.81 18.17 4.95
C SER A 198 13.39 18.70 5.11
N TYR A 199 12.42 17.84 5.44
CA TYR A 199 11.01 18.21 5.57
C TYR A 199 10.50 17.95 7.00
N PRO A 200 10.62 18.93 7.91
CA PRO A 200 10.33 18.74 9.33
C PRO A 200 8.84 18.68 9.66
N SER A 201 7.92 18.78 8.68
CA SER A 201 6.48 18.76 8.97
C SER A 201 6.05 17.39 9.51
N THR A 202 5.14 17.39 10.49
CA THR A 202 4.68 16.14 11.13
C THR A 202 4.14 15.11 10.13
N PRO A 203 3.32 15.47 9.12
CA PRO A 203 2.85 14.50 8.12
C PRO A 203 3.98 13.93 7.26
N MET A 204 4.94 14.76 6.84
CA MET A 204 6.08 14.31 6.02
C MET A 204 6.96 13.32 6.79
N VAL A 205 7.36 13.69 8.02
CA VAL A 205 8.16 12.80 8.88
C VAL A 205 7.43 11.49 9.13
N ILE A 206 6.11 11.52 9.39
CA ILE A 206 5.33 10.31 9.63
C ILE A 206 5.31 9.41 8.38
N VAL A 207 4.95 9.97 7.22
CA VAL A 207 4.82 9.18 5.99
C VAL A 207 6.19 8.65 5.54
N SER A 208 7.24 9.46 5.62
CA SER A 208 8.59 9.04 5.25
C SER A 208 9.13 7.98 6.21
N LEU A 209 9.03 8.15 7.54
CA LEU A 209 9.49 7.13 8.49
C LEU A 209 8.72 5.81 8.33
N HIS A 210 7.40 5.88 8.16
CA HIS A 210 6.60 4.67 7.97
C HIS A 210 7.01 3.92 6.70
N THR A 211 7.15 4.63 5.59
CA THR A 211 7.59 4.07 4.31
C THR A 211 8.99 3.47 4.43
N PHE A 212 9.89 4.14 5.13
CA PHE A 212 11.25 3.67 5.39
C PHE A 212 11.26 2.37 6.21
N THR A 213 10.43 2.28 7.24
CA THR A 213 10.22 1.05 8.00
C THR A 213 9.67 -0.08 7.11
N GLN A 214 8.65 0.19 6.28
CA GLN A 214 8.06 -0.82 5.38
C GLN A 214 9.07 -1.34 4.35
N LEU A 215 9.88 -0.45 3.78
CA LEU A 215 10.96 -0.82 2.86
C LEU A 215 11.97 -1.73 3.56
N ALA A 216 12.52 -1.32 4.71
CA ALA A 216 13.49 -2.10 5.47
C ALA A 216 12.92 -3.46 5.91
N ALA A 217 11.65 -3.49 6.30
CA ALA A 217 10.94 -4.70 6.71
C ALA A 217 10.60 -5.65 5.55
N SER A 218 10.66 -5.18 4.30
CA SER A 218 10.37 -5.99 3.11
C SER A 218 11.65 -6.44 2.41
N SER A 219 12.68 -5.59 2.37
CA SER A 219 14.01 -5.96 1.85
C SER A 219 14.85 -6.77 2.83
N LEU A 220 14.53 -6.72 4.13
CA LEU A 220 15.34 -7.25 5.23
C LEU A 220 16.75 -6.65 5.31
N ILE A 221 16.96 -5.48 4.69
CA ILE A 221 18.24 -4.78 4.65
C ILE A 221 18.24 -3.66 5.69
N ASP A 222 19.35 -3.53 6.42
CA ASP A 222 19.61 -2.43 7.35
C ASP A 222 18.52 -2.21 8.42
N ILE A 223 17.84 -3.29 8.84
CA ILE A 223 16.87 -3.25 9.95
C ILE A 223 17.50 -2.72 11.25
N PRO A 224 18.75 -3.10 11.65
CA PRO A 224 19.38 -2.53 12.85
C PRO A 224 19.50 -0.99 12.81
N LYS A 225 19.87 -0.44 11.65
CA LYS A 225 19.92 1.03 11.46
C LYS A 225 18.52 1.65 11.55
N GLN A 226 17.49 0.97 11.03
CA GLN A 226 16.11 1.44 11.15
C GLN A 226 15.61 1.42 12.60
N LEU A 227 15.96 0.39 13.38
CA LEU A 227 15.66 0.33 14.81
C LEU A 227 16.30 1.50 15.55
N GLN A 228 17.57 1.78 15.28
CA GLN A 228 18.29 2.90 15.86
C GLN A 228 17.62 4.25 15.53
N LEU A 229 17.25 4.46 14.26
CA LEU A 229 16.55 5.66 13.82
C LEU A 229 15.21 5.85 14.55
N LEU A 230 14.38 4.79 14.61
CA LEU A 230 13.08 4.85 15.29
C LEU A 230 13.21 5.08 16.80
N LEU A 231 14.20 4.47 17.45
CA LEU A 231 14.50 4.70 18.87
C LEU A 231 14.98 6.13 19.12
N GLN A 232 15.78 6.70 18.21
CA GLN A 232 16.20 8.09 18.27
C GLN A 232 14.98 9.03 18.17
N TYR A 233 14.09 8.82 17.19
CA TYR A 233 12.83 9.58 17.11
C TYR A 233 11.95 9.40 18.35
N LEU A 234 11.90 8.19 18.91
CA LEU A 234 11.15 7.92 20.13
C LEU A 234 11.73 8.65 21.35
N LYS A 235 13.06 8.85 21.41
CA LYS A 235 13.76 9.56 22.48
C LYS A 235 13.66 11.07 22.30
N ASP A 236 14.14 11.57 21.16
CA ASP A 236 14.50 12.98 20.99
C ASP A 236 13.35 13.83 20.40
N ASP A 237 12.46 13.24 19.60
CA ASP A 237 11.42 14.02 18.92
C ASP A 237 10.30 14.48 19.87
N PRO A 238 9.98 15.78 19.98
CA PRO A 238 8.99 16.25 20.95
C PRO A 238 7.54 15.89 20.55
N ARG A 239 7.29 15.55 19.28
CA ARG A 239 5.94 15.43 18.73
C ARG A 239 5.36 14.07 19.09
N LYS A 240 4.27 14.07 19.87
CA LYS A 240 3.55 12.86 20.28
C LYS A 240 3.08 12.00 19.10
N ALA A 241 2.75 12.59 17.95
CA ALA A 241 2.34 11.86 16.76
C ALA A 241 3.50 11.03 16.15
N VAL A 242 4.70 11.61 16.07
CA VAL A 242 5.90 10.92 15.58
C VAL A 242 6.31 9.81 16.54
N LYS A 243 6.32 10.06 17.85
CA LYS A 243 6.59 9.02 18.86
C LYS A 243 5.60 7.84 18.77
N ARG A 244 4.29 8.12 18.54
CA ARG A 244 3.27 7.06 18.35
C ARG A 244 3.55 6.22 17.10
N LEU A 245 3.92 6.87 15.99
CA LEU A 245 4.33 6.15 14.79
C LEU A 245 5.55 5.28 15.08
N ALA A 246 6.60 5.85 15.68
CA ALA A 246 7.84 5.12 15.97
C ALA A 246 7.55 3.86 16.79
N ILE A 247 6.69 3.93 17.80
CA ILE A 247 6.24 2.75 18.56
C ILE A 247 5.52 1.74 17.67
N SER A 248 4.63 2.19 16.78
CA SER A 248 3.92 1.30 15.86
C SER A 248 4.87 0.57 14.91
N ASP A 249 5.85 1.29 14.38
CA ASP A 249 6.87 0.76 13.47
C ASP A 249 7.86 -0.17 14.20
N LEU A 250 8.25 0.15 15.43
CA LEU A 250 9.01 -0.75 16.30
C LEU A 250 8.21 -2.04 16.56
N LYS A 251 6.89 -1.95 16.77
CA LYS A 251 6.04 -3.15 16.92
C LYS A 251 6.00 -3.98 15.63
N LEU A 252 5.96 -3.34 14.47
CA LEU A 252 6.03 -4.02 13.17
C LEU A 252 7.35 -4.78 13.03
N LEU A 253 8.48 -4.13 13.32
CA LEU A 253 9.81 -4.76 13.26
C LEU A 253 9.99 -5.86 14.32
N ALA A 254 9.43 -5.69 15.51
CA ALA A 254 9.42 -6.74 16.55
C ALA A 254 8.67 -8.00 16.08
N LYS A 255 7.61 -7.86 15.27
CA LYS A 255 6.90 -9.01 14.68
C LYS A 255 7.66 -9.64 13.53
N LYS A 256 8.22 -8.83 12.62
CA LYS A 256 8.85 -9.32 11.39
C LYS A 256 10.28 -9.84 11.60
N ALA A 257 11.08 -9.17 12.43
CA ALA A 257 12.50 -9.48 12.61
C ALA A 257 12.91 -9.38 14.09
N PRO A 258 12.29 -10.15 15.00
CA PRO A 258 12.61 -10.11 16.44
C PRO A 258 14.07 -10.47 16.74
N HIS A 259 14.68 -11.32 15.91
CA HIS A 259 16.05 -11.81 16.08
C HIS A 259 17.12 -10.76 15.79
N LEU A 260 16.77 -9.62 15.18
CA LEU A 260 17.69 -8.51 14.91
C LEU A 260 17.73 -7.46 16.02
N TRP A 261 16.92 -7.64 17.07
CA TRP A 261 16.93 -6.77 18.24
C TRP A 261 18.08 -7.13 19.17
N ILE A 262 18.89 -6.14 19.53
CA ILE A 262 19.95 -6.30 20.52
C ILE A 262 19.54 -5.71 21.87
N ARG A 263 20.31 -6.07 22.91
CA ARG A 263 20.07 -5.61 24.29
C ARG A 263 19.99 -4.08 24.41
N GLU A 264 20.83 -3.37 23.66
CA GLU A 264 20.85 -1.90 23.66
C GLU A 264 19.52 -1.30 23.16
N ASN A 265 18.89 -1.93 22.17
CA ASN A 265 17.60 -1.47 21.64
C ASN A 265 16.49 -1.62 22.70
N THR A 266 16.47 -2.76 23.40
CA THR A 266 15.45 -3.01 24.43
C THR A 266 15.68 -2.15 25.67
N GLN A 267 16.93 -1.91 26.06
CA GLN A 267 17.29 -0.96 27.13
C GLN A 267 16.82 0.46 26.80
N THR A 268 17.13 0.96 25.61
CA THR A 268 16.70 2.29 25.16
C THR A 268 15.18 2.43 25.20
N LEU A 269 14.45 1.38 24.76
CA LEU A 269 12.98 1.37 24.79
C LEU A 269 12.43 1.39 26.23
N CYS A 270 13.04 0.65 27.16
CA CYS A 270 12.69 0.67 28.58
C CYS A 270 12.94 2.05 29.21
N GLU A 271 14.09 2.67 28.93
CA GLU A 271 14.43 4.02 29.41
C GLU A 271 13.42 5.06 28.90
N CYS A 272 13.04 4.99 27.62
CA CYS A 272 11.99 5.84 27.05
C CYS A 272 10.63 5.62 27.74
N ALA A 273 10.30 4.38 28.10
CA ALA A 273 9.04 4.06 28.78
C ALA A 273 9.01 4.57 30.23
N LEU A 274 10.14 4.51 30.94
CA LEU A 274 10.27 5.01 32.32
C LEU A 274 10.16 6.54 32.36
N THR A 275 10.79 7.22 31.40
CA THR A 275 10.87 8.69 31.35
C THR A 275 9.64 9.37 30.74
N SER A 276 8.89 8.68 29.88
CA SER A 276 7.71 9.25 29.24
C SER A 276 6.64 9.66 30.26
N PRO A 277 6.08 10.89 30.21
CA PRO A 277 4.97 11.27 31.08
C PRO A 277 3.61 10.75 30.57
N TYR A 278 3.54 10.20 29.35
CA TYR A 278 2.28 9.82 28.71
C TYR A 278 1.98 8.33 28.82
N ASN A 279 0.90 7.97 29.53
CA ASN A 279 0.43 6.59 29.68
C ASN A 279 0.18 5.89 28.34
N SER A 280 -0.35 6.61 27.33
CA SER A 280 -0.59 6.05 25.99
C SER A 280 0.71 5.60 25.30
N LEU A 281 1.80 6.35 25.48
CA LEU A 281 3.10 6.00 24.90
C LEU A 281 3.74 4.86 25.69
N LYS A 282 3.65 4.87 27.03
CA LYS A 282 4.11 3.76 27.88
C LYS A 282 3.45 2.44 27.47
N LEU A 283 2.12 2.43 27.36
CA LEU A 283 1.37 1.24 26.96
C LEU A 283 1.82 0.74 25.58
N GLY A 284 2.04 1.66 24.64
CA GLY A 284 2.56 1.32 23.32
C GLY A 284 3.94 0.66 23.36
N MET A 285 4.89 1.23 24.11
CA MET A 285 6.24 0.68 24.29
C MET A 285 6.21 -0.68 25.00
N LEU A 286 5.38 -0.84 26.04
CA LEU A 286 5.16 -2.13 26.71
C LEU A 286 4.58 -3.18 25.76
N ALA A 287 3.71 -2.78 24.83
CA ALA A 287 3.20 -3.71 23.81
C ALA A 287 4.29 -4.17 22.83
N VAL A 288 5.29 -3.34 22.52
CA VAL A 288 6.47 -3.75 21.75
C VAL A 288 7.30 -4.75 22.54
N LEU A 289 7.61 -4.45 23.81
CA LEU A 289 8.38 -5.35 24.69
C LEU A 289 7.68 -6.69 24.90
N SER A 290 6.37 -6.69 25.10
CA SER A 290 5.55 -7.89 25.18
C SER A 290 5.65 -8.71 23.90
N THR A 291 5.57 -8.06 22.72
CA THR A 291 5.73 -8.74 21.43
C THR A 291 7.11 -9.41 21.33
N LEU A 292 8.19 -8.73 21.72
CA LEU A 292 9.54 -9.30 21.70
C LEU A 292 9.68 -10.49 22.66
N SER A 293 9.15 -10.38 23.89
CA SER A 293 9.19 -11.48 24.87
C SER A 293 8.46 -12.75 24.40
N GLY A 294 7.36 -12.59 23.66
CA GLY A 294 6.58 -13.70 23.08
C GLY A 294 7.36 -14.50 22.03
N THR A 295 8.27 -13.84 21.30
CA THR A 295 9.08 -14.52 20.26
C THR A 295 10.23 -15.33 20.85
N ILE A 296 10.77 -14.91 22.00
CA ILE A 296 11.81 -15.65 22.75
C ILE A 296 11.21 -16.90 23.39
N THR A 297 9.97 -16.84 23.88
CA THR A 297 9.24 -17.98 24.46
C THR A 297 8.85 -19.04 23.41
N GLN A 298 8.68 -18.67 22.14
CA GLN A 298 8.47 -19.65 21.06
C GLN A 298 9.74 -20.39 20.62
N LYS A 299 10.93 -19.78 20.75
CA LYS A 299 12.21 -20.43 20.42
C LYS A 299 12.71 -21.41 21.50
N TYR A 300 12.19 -21.31 22.72
CA TYR A 300 12.53 -22.22 23.82
C TYR A 300 11.26 -22.67 24.56
N PRO A 301 10.58 -23.76 24.14
CA PRO A 301 9.52 -24.34 24.94
C PRO A 301 10.19 -25.17 26.05
N LYS A 302 10.53 -24.55 27.19
CA LYS A 302 10.65 -25.29 28.45
C LYS A 302 10.00 -24.55 29.62
N PRO A 303 9.32 -25.28 30.51
CA PRO A 303 8.47 -24.71 31.54
C PRO A 303 9.31 -24.21 32.72
N GLY A 304 8.89 -23.08 33.28
CA GLY A 304 9.33 -22.63 34.60
C GLY A 304 10.47 -21.64 34.58
N LEU A 305 10.13 -20.35 34.49
CA LEU A 305 10.83 -19.31 35.26
C LEU A 305 9.82 -18.18 35.52
N ARG A 306 9.43 -18.08 36.79
CA ARG A 306 8.46 -17.15 37.34
C ARG A 306 8.93 -15.71 37.12
N LEU A 307 8.06 -14.87 36.56
CA LEU A 307 8.11 -13.43 36.82
C LEU A 307 7.80 -13.22 38.30
N CYS A 308 8.83 -13.18 39.13
CA CYS A 308 8.79 -12.53 40.43
C CYS A 308 9.80 -11.39 40.41
N TYR A 309 9.45 -10.31 41.10
CA TYR A 309 10.23 -9.10 41.39
C TYR A 309 10.10 -7.93 40.41
N LEU A 310 8.93 -7.29 40.44
CA LEU A 310 8.81 -5.83 40.40
C LEU A 310 7.62 -5.40 41.28
N ILE A 311 7.80 -5.42 42.61
CA ILE A 311 7.00 -4.62 43.56
C ILE A 311 7.99 -4.07 44.59
N PRO A 312 8.22 -2.75 44.67
CA PRO A 312 8.94 -2.15 45.78
C PRO A 312 8.02 -2.06 47.01
N LYS A 313 8.61 -2.21 48.20
CA LYS A 313 7.97 -1.88 49.48
C LYS A 313 7.70 -0.39 49.59
#